data_AF-A0A6I0DW81-F1
#
_entry.id   AF-A0A6I0DW81-F1
#
_cell.length_a   1.000
_cell.length_b   1.000
_cell.length_c   1.000
_cell.angle_alpha   90.00
_cell.angle_beta   90.00
_cell.angle_gamma   90.00
#
_symmetry.space_group_name_H-M   'P 1'
#
loop_
_entity.id
_entity.type
_entity.pdbx_description
1 polymer ?
#
loop_
_entity_poly.entity_id
_entity_poly.type
_entity_poly.pdbx_seq_one_letter_code
_entity_poly.pdbx_strand_id
1 'polypeptide(L)' 'MSKNIYRVRPGVSWVNGARAPSSGKVTLTISEAKFDLDHGRIEPVTAKPKATERGGAETDGGN' A
#
# COMPACT_ATOMS: atom_id res chain seq x y z
N MET A 1 10.81 -1.64 14.81
CA MET A 1 9.43 -1.40 14.35
C MET A 1 9.42 -1.37 12.83
N SER A 2 8.64 -2.24 12.20
CA SER A 2 8.50 -2.26 10.74
C SER A 2 7.63 -1.08 10.29
N LYS A 3 8.08 -0.36 9.26
CA LYS A 3 7.29 0.70 8.62
C LYS A 3 6.66 0.14 7.34
N ASN A 4 5.40 0.46 7.14
CA ASN A 4 4.64 0.11 5.94
C ASN A 4 4.35 1.35 5.12
N ILE A 5 4.16 1.16 3.83
CA ILE A 5 3.73 2.23 2.93
C ILE A 5 2.21 2.26 2.92
N TYR A 6 1.64 3.43 3.20
CA TYR A 6 0.22 3.72 3.12
C TYR A 6 -0.02 4.76 2.04
N ARG A 7 -1.15 4.64 1.34
CA ARG A 7 -1.64 5.63 0.39
C ARG A 7 -2.56 6.59 1.12
N VAL A 8 -2.36 7.86 0.87
CA VAL A 8 -3.21 8.94 1.37
C VAL A 8 -4.40 9.08 0.43
N ARG A 9 -5.61 9.17 1.00
CA ARG A 9 -6.82 9.37 0.19
C ARG A 9 -6.86 10.76 -0.44
N PRO A 10 -7.51 10.91 -1.61
CA PRO A 10 -7.72 12.21 -2.22
C PRO A 10 -8.50 13.13 -1.25
N GLY A 11 -8.06 14.38 -1.14
CA GLY A 11 -8.64 15.38 -0.22
C GLY A 11 -8.03 15.40 1.18
N VAL A 12 -7.18 14.43 1.54
CA VAL A 12 -6.49 14.41 2.83
C VAL A 12 -5.17 15.19 2.76
N SER A 13 -5.10 16.29 3.51
CA SER A 13 -3.90 17.15 3.57
C SER A 13 -2.94 16.79 4.71
N TRP A 14 -3.37 16.00 5.68
CA TRP A 14 -2.61 15.69 6.90
C TRP A 14 -2.80 14.23 7.31
N VAL A 15 -1.70 13.59 7.70
CA VAL A 15 -1.66 12.22 8.23
C VAL A 15 -0.71 12.18 9.41
N ASN A 16 -1.14 11.63 10.54
CA ASN A 16 -0.36 11.53 11.78
C ASN A 16 0.27 12.88 12.22
N GLY A 17 -0.48 13.99 12.08
CA GLY A 17 0.00 15.33 12.42
C GLY A 17 1.04 15.92 11.44
N ALA A 18 1.44 15.18 10.40
CA ALA A 18 2.33 15.65 9.35
C ALA A 18 1.57 15.94 8.05
N ARG A 19 2.07 16.89 7.24
CA ARG A 19 1.45 17.22 5.95
C ARG A 19 1.61 16.06 4.98
N ALA A 20 0.52 15.68 4.32
CA ALA A 20 0.55 14.63 3.31
C ALA A 20 1.45 15.04 2.14
N PRO A 21 2.39 14.18 1.71
CA PRO A 21 3.24 14.47 0.56
C PRO A 21 2.40 14.49 -0.71
N SER A 22 2.79 15.31 -1.69
CA SER A 22 2.13 15.40 -2.99
C SER A 22 2.10 14.06 -3.75
N SER A 23 3.03 13.15 -3.43
CA SER A 23 3.08 11.78 -3.94
C SER A 23 1.90 10.91 -3.48
N GLY A 24 1.16 11.34 -2.46
CA GLY A 24 0.02 10.60 -1.90
C GLY A 24 0.41 9.29 -1.21
N LYS A 25 1.67 9.13 -0.80
CA LYS A 25 2.19 7.93 -0.13
C LYS A 25 3.00 8.33 1.10
N VAL A 26 2.74 7.69 2.23
CA VAL A 26 3.42 7.92 3.50
C VAL A 26 3.96 6.61 4.05
N THR A 27 5.10 6.68 4.73
CA THR A 27 5.73 5.52 5.35
C THR A 27 5.59 5.64 6.85
N LEU A 28 4.73 4.82 7.45
CA LEU A 28 4.35 4.90 8.87
C LEU A 28 4.47 3.52 9.51
N THR A 29 4.66 3.49 10.83
CA THR A 29 4.45 2.25 11.60
C THR A 29 2.97 1.91 11.70
N ILE A 30 2.64 0.67 12.06
CA ILE A 30 1.23 0.25 12.28
C ILE A 30 0.57 1.11 13.37
N SER A 31 1.31 1.44 14.43
CA SER A 31 0.79 2.26 15.54
C SER A 31 0.48 3.69 15.11
N GLU A 32 1.36 4.32 14.31
CA GLU A 32 1.14 5.67 13.76
C GLU A 32 -0.02 5.69 12.76
N ALA A 33 -0.12 4.65 11.92
CA ALA A 33 -1.17 4.57 10.91
C ALA A 33 -2.55 4.24 11.49
N LYS A 34 -2.63 3.64 12.69
CA LYS A 34 -3.88 3.14 13.28
C LYS A 34 -4.97 4.22 13.33
N PHE A 35 -4.61 5.43 13.77
CA PHE A 35 -5.56 6.53 13.87
C PHE A 35 -6.10 6.95 12.50
N ASP A 36 -5.22 7.19 11.52
CA ASP A 36 -5.62 7.62 10.19
C ASP A 36 -6.31 6.51 9.37
N LEU A 37 -5.98 5.24 9.62
CA LEU A 37 -6.67 4.08 9.06
C LEU A 37 -8.11 4.02 9.57
N ASP A 38 -8.31 4.20 10.87
CA ASP A 38 -9.63 4.19 11.52
C ASP A 38 -10.52 5.34 11.01
N HIS A 39 -9.92 6.51 10.77
CA HIS A 39 -10.59 7.66 10.16
C HIS A 39 -10.74 7.55 8.63
N GLY A 40 -10.24 6.48 8.00
CA GLY A 40 -10.29 6.29 6.55
C GLY A 40 -9.50 7.34 5.75
N ARG A 41 -8.51 8.01 6.37
CA ARG A 41 -7.66 9.02 5.73
C ARG A 41 -6.55 8.39 4.89
N ILE A 42 -6.10 7.21 5.29
CA ILE A 42 -5.09 6.43 4.58
C ILE A 42 -5.56 5.00 4.36
N GLU A 43 -4.95 4.33 3.40
CA GLU A 43 -5.20 2.93 3.07
C GLU A 43 -3.86 2.19 2.91
N PRO A 44 -3.76 0.92 3.36
CA PRO A 44 -2.55 0.15 3.16
C PRO A 44 -2.31 -0.04 1.66
N VAL A 45 -1.10 0.30 1.20
CA VAL A 45 -0.70 -0.08 -0.16
C VAL A 45 -0.39 -1.55 -0.07
N THR A 46 -1.37 -2.40 -0.39
CA THR A 46 -1.09 -3.82 -0.59
C THR A 46 0.01 -3.88 -1.63
N ALA A 47 1.23 -4.22 -1.20
CA ALA A 47 2.22 -4.72 -2.11
C ALA A 47 1.55 -5.95 -2.71
N LYS A 48 1.04 -5.84 -3.95
CA LYS A 48 0.66 -7.02 -4.71
C LYS A 48 1.83 -7.98 -4.51
N PRO A 49 1.63 -9.18 -3.96
CA PRO A 49 2.70 -10.16 -3.99
C PRO A 49 3.09 -10.24 -5.46
N LYS A 50 4.34 -9.87 -5.76
CA LYS A 50 4.90 -10.11 -7.08
C LYS A 50 4.82 -11.62 -7.20
N ALA A 51 3.84 -12.11 -7.96
CA ALA A 51 3.70 -13.52 -8.25
C ALA A 51 5.02 -13.96 -8.88
N THR A 52 5.88 -14.58 -8.08
CA THR A 52 6.96 -15.41 -8.58
C THR A 52 6.29 -16.71 -9.00
N GLU A 53 5.56 -16.69 -10.09
CA GLU A 53 5.17 -17.89 -10.82
C GLU A 53 6.18 -18.04 -11.97
N ARG A 54 7.34 -18.59 -11.60
CA ARG A 54 8.15 -19.38 -12.52
C ARG A 54 7.50 -20.76 -12.55
N GLY A 55 6.80 -21.09 -13.63
CA GLY A 55 6.38 -22.46 -13.94
C GLY A 55 4.97 -22.51 -14.53
N GLY A 56 4.87 -22.74 -15.84
CA GLY A 56 3.59 -22.95 -16.52
C GLY A 56 3.59 -22.46 -17.97
N ALA A 57 4.56 -22.89 -18.77
CA ALA A 57 4.39 -22.86 -20.22
C ALA A 57 3.41 -23.99 -20.58
N GLU A 58 2.12 -23.70 -20.52
CA GLU A 58 1.07 -24.53 -21.12
C GLU A 58 0.65 -23.87 -22.43
N THR A 59 1.46 -24.12 -23.47
CA THR A 59 0.98 -24.08 -24.86
C THR A 59 0.65 -25.51 -25.24
N ASP A 60 -0.65 -25.74 -25.33
CA ASP A 60 -1.34 -26.91 -25.84
C ASP A 60 -0.96 -27.22 -27.30
N GLY A 61 -0.93 -28.52 -27.64
CA GLY A 61 -1.32 -28.98 -28.98
C GLY A 61 -0.21 -29.35 -29.96
N GLY A 62 0.46 -30.48 -29.73
CA GLY A 62 1.10 -31.27 -30.79
C GLY A 62 0.29 -32.54 -31.07
N ASN A 63 -0.27 -32.64 -32.27
CA ASN A 63 -0.45 -33.89 -33.03
C ASN A 63 -0.79 -33.58 -34.49
#